data_AF-Q29EG6-F1
#
_entry.id   AF-Q29EG6-F1
#
_cell.length_a   1.000
_cell.length_b   1.000
_cell.length_c   1.000
_cell.angle_alpha   90.00
_cell.angle_beta   90.00
_cell.angle_gamma   90.00
#
_symmetry.space_group_name_H-M   'P 1'
#
loop_
_entity.id
_entity.type
_entity.pdbx_description
1 polymer ?
#
loop_
_entity_poly.entity_id
_entity_poly.type
_entity_poly.pdbx_seq_one_letter_code
_entity_poly.pdbx_strand_id
1 'polypeptide(L)'
;MKTIIYMLFAFSYIQCVFPDLAKLQRKSHTEEFEGVPPLFRAMSSSPNDGYTYNWSVVSFSTDDYDSYDLSESLVNCTVLYLDQCTSWNKCRQTCLKTGATSYRWFHDGCCECVGEYCVNYGVNESRCRMCPEPSSDDEDED
;
A
#
# COMPACT_ATOMS: atom_id res chain seq x y z
N MET A 1 28.86 39.52 -15.99
CA MET A 1 29.48 38.85 -14.82
C MET A 1 28.49 38.63 -13.67
N LYS A 2 27.72 39.63 -13.23
CA LYS A 2 26.70 39.46 -12.17
C LYS A 2 25.59 38.46 -12.52
N THR A 3 25.12 38.44 -13.76
CA THR A 3 24.07 37.52 -14.26
C THR A 3 24.51 36.05 -14.31
N ILE A 4 25.78 35.78 -14.61
CA ILE A 4 26.33 34.40 -14.65
C ILE A 4 26.42 33.84 -13.22
N ILE A 5 26.79 34.69 -12.26
CA ILE A 5 26.82 34.34 -10.84
C ILE A 5 25.40 34.03 -10.33
N TYR A 6 24.38 34.82 -10.70
CA TYR A 6 22.98 34.53 -10.34
C TYR A 6 22.46 33.21 -10.93
N MET A 7 22.85 32.87 -12.17
CA MET A 7 22.50 31.58 -12.77
C MET A 7 23.16 30.41 -12.03
N LEU A 8 24.44 30.52 -11.66
CA LEU A 8 25.14 29.47 -10.90
C LEU A 8 24.52 29.25 -9.50
N PHE A 9 24.13 30.33 -8.82
CA PHE A 9 23.40 30.21 -7.55
C PHE A 9 22.00 29.62 -7.74
N ALA A 10 21.29 29.96 -8.82
CA ALA A 10 19.98 29.35 -9.13
C ALA A 10 20.11 27.84 -9.44
N PHE A 11 21.14 27.43 -10.19
CA PHE A 11 21.41 26.02 -10.48
C PHE A 11 21.79 25.22 -9.21
N SER A 12 22.53 25.81 -8.26
CA SER A 12 22.82 25.16 -6.97
C SER A 12 21.57 25.01 -6.09
N TYR A 13 20.57 25.89 -6.24
CA TYR A 13 19.28 25.75 -5.55
C TYR A 13 18.39 24.67 -6.18
N ILE A 14 18.49 24.45 -7.50
CA ILE A 14 17.69 23.46 -8.24
C ILE A 14 18.14 22.02 -7.90
N GLN A 15 19.43 21.77 -7.65
CA GLN A 15 19.92 20.42 -7.29
C GLN A 15 19.52 19.94 -5.87
N CYS A 16 18.98 20.81 -5.01
CA CYS A 16 18.62 20.42 -3.64
C CYS A 16 17.19 19.88 -3.47
N VAL A 17 16.33 19.93 -4.51
CA VAL A 17 14.89 19.61 -4.36
C VAL A 17 14.53 18.19 -4.81
N PHE A 18 15.38 17.52 -5.59
CA PHE A 18 15.06 16.24 -6.22
C PHE A 18 15.22 14.95 -5.38
N PRO A 19 16.07 14.83 -4.34
CA PRO A 19 16.29 13.53 -3.68
C PRO A 19 15.17 13.10 -2.72
N ASP A 20 14.11 13.90 -2.52
CA ASP A 20 13.05 13.61 -1.54
C ASP A 20 11.86 12.82 -2.14
N LEU A 21 11.72 12.77 -3.48
CA LEU A 21 10.54 12.18 -4.12
C LEU A 21 10.51 10.65 -4.04
N ALA A 22 11.64 9.97 -4.29
CA ALA A 22 11.76 8.51 -4.18
C ALA A 22 11.56 8.03 -2.73
N LYS A 23 12.02 8.82 -1.74
CA LYS A 23 11.85 8.53 -0.32
C LYS A 23 10.40 8.73 0.14
N LEU A 24 9.64 9.60 -0.53
CA LEU A 24 8.21 9.78 -0.29
C LEU A 24 7.38 8.63 -0.89
N GLN A 25 7.79 8.04 -2.03
CA GLN A 25 7.07 6.90 -2.64
C GLN A 25 7.02 5.65 -1.74
N ARG A 26 8.08 5.39 -0.96
CA ARG A 26 8.12 4.28 0.00
C ARG A 26 7.34 4.53 1.29
N LYS A 27 6.86 5.77 1.54
CA LYS A 27 5.97 6.02 2.68
C LYS A 27 4.59 5.46 2.36
N SER A 28 3.90 4.95 3.37
CA SER A 28 2.50 4.53 3.26
C SER A 28 1.70 5.10 4.41
N HIS A 29 0.45 5.46 4.15
CA HIS A 29 -0.51 5.80 5.18
C HIS A 29 -1.29 4.54 5.61
N THR A 30 -1.45 4.33 6.91
CA THR A 30 -2.20 3.21 7.48
C THR A 30 -3.22 3.71 8.49
N GLU A 31 -4.40 3.07 8.54
CA GLU A 31 -5.41 3.31 9.57
C GLU A 31 -6.19 2.02 9.85
N GLU A 32 -6.61 1.89 11.12
CA GLU A 32 -7.39 0.78 11.64
C GLU A 32 -8.89 1.10 11.67
N PHE A 33 -9.69 0.06 11.57
CA PHE A 33 -11.14 0.11 11.57
C PHE A 33 -11.76 -0.91 12.51
N GLU A 34 -13.00 -0.66 12.91
CA GLU A 34 -13.90 -1.71 13.40
C GLU A 34 -14.43 -2.49 12.18
N GLY A 35 -13.61 -3.42 11.69
CA GLY A 35 -13.90 -4.18 10.48
C GLY A 35 -15.09 -5.14 10.61
N VAL A 36 -15.47 -5.75 9.49
CA VAL A 36 -16.54 -6.76 9.41
C VAL A 36 -15.97 -8.02 8.76
N PRO A 37 -15.27 -8.88 9.51
CA PRO A 37 -14.52 -9.99 8.92
C PRO A 37 -15.34 -10.97 8.07
N PRO A 38 -16.59 -11.32 8.44
CA PRO A 38 -17.43 -12.16 7.56
C PRO A 38 -17.66 -11.53 6.18
N LEU A 39 -17.82 -10.20 6.13
CA LEU A 39 -17.97 -9.48 4.86
C LEU A 39 -16.66 -9.49 4.09
N PHE A 40 -15.53 -9.24 4.75
CA PHE A 40 -14.21 -9.26 4.10
C PHE A 40 -13.89 -10.60 3.46
N ARG A 41 -14.19 -11.71 4.15
CA ARG A 41 -14.02 -13.06 3.59
C ARG A 41 -14.94 -13.33 2.40
N ALA A 42 -16.16 -12.79 2.41
CA ALA A 42 -17.05 -12.88 1.25
C ALA A 42 -16.47 -12.09 0.05
N MET A 43 -15.96 -10.88 0.30
CA MET A 43 -15.35 -10.03 -0.72
C MET A 43 -14.02 -10.59 -1.27
N SER A 44 -13.24 -11.29 -0.45
CA SER A 44 -12.03 -11.97 -0.92
C SER A 44 -12.34 -13.21 -1.77
N SER A 45 -13.51 -13.84 -1.59
CA SER A 45 -13.92 -14.98 -2.42
C SER A 45 -14.45 -14.58 -3.82
N SER A 46 -14.80 -13.30 -4.02
CA SER A 46 -15.33 -12.76 -5.27
C SER A 46 -14.57 -11.48 -5.66
N PRO A 47 -13.48 -11.57 -6.45
CA PRO A 47 -12.51 -10.49 -6.71
C PRO A 47 -12.97 -9.23 -7.47
N ASN A 48 -14.25 -8.91 -7.44
CA ASN A 48 -14.86 -7.74 -8.08
C ASN A 48 -16.20 -7.47 -7.38
N ASP A 49 -16.56 -6.21 -7.19
CA ASP A 49 -17.86 -5.81 -6.63
C ASP A 49 -18.98 -5.88 -7.69
N GLY A 50 -18.63 -6.21 -8.93
CA GLY A 50 -19.52 -6.33 -10.08
C GLY A 50 -19.84 -5.00 -10.74
N TYR A 51 -19.28 -3.88 -10.25
CA TYR A 51 -19.67 -2.53 -10.69
C TYR A 51 -18.50 -1.56 -10.80
N THR A 52 -17.68 -1.44 -9.77
CA THR A 52 -16.81 -0.27 -9.54
C THR A 52 -15.32 -0.58 -9.48
N TYR A 53 -14.91 -1.69 -8.85
CA TYR A 53 -13.48 -2.02 -8.69
C TYR A 53 -13.21 -3.50 -8.90
N ASN A 54 -12.13 -3.76 -9.62
CA ASN A 54 -11.44 -5.05 -9.59
C ASN A 54 -10.35 -5.00 -8.53
N TRP A 55 -10.12 -6.13 -7.86
CA TRP A 55 -9.01 -6.30 -6.95
C TRP A 55 -8.36 -7.68 -7.11
N SER A 56 -7.12 -7.79 -6.65
CA SER A 56 -6.43 -9.06 -6.50
C SER A 56 -6.38 -9.47 -5.03
N VAL A 57 -6.50 -10.77 -4.81
CA VAL A 57 -6.53 -11.37 -3.47
C VAL A 57 -5.18 -12.02 -3.25
N VAL A 58 -4.51 -11.63 -2.17
CA VAL A 58 -3.24 -12.23 -1.76
C VAL A 58 -3.43 -12.79 -0.36
N SER A 59 -3.17 -14.08 -0.22
CA SER A 59 -3.22 -14.76 1.08
C SER A 59 -1.87 -15.42 1.34
N PHE A 60 -1.35 -15.24 2.54
CA PHE A 60 -0.12 -15.87 3.00
C PHE A 60 -0.30 -16.34 4.44
N SER A 61 0.40 -17.42 4.77
CA SER A 61 0.49 -17.89 6.15
C SER A 61 1.37 -16.91 6.92
N THR A 62 0.89 -16.44 8.07
CA THR A 62 1.71 -15.67 8.99
C THR A 62 2.55 -16.65 9.80
N ASP A 63 3.78 -16.83 9.34
CA ASP A 63 4.77 -17.69 9.99
C ASP A 63 5.41 -16.93 11.17
N ASP A 64 4.68 -16.69 12.27
CA ASP A 64 5.26 -16.12 13.50
C ASP A 64 4.44 -16.59 14.73
N TYR A 65 4.76 -17.73 15.37
CA TYR A 65 5.78 -18.02 16.40
C TYR A 65 5.26 -17.85 17.86
N ASP A 66 5.18 -18.99 18.56
CA ASP A 66 4.92 -19.24 19.99
C ASP A 66 3.47 -19.23 20.52
N SER A 67 2.54 -19.91 19.84
CA SER A 67 1.28 -20.36 20.46
C SER A 67 1.45 -21.74 21.12
N TYR A 68 1.70 -21.76 22.44
CA TYR A 68 1.43 -22.94 23.28
C TYR A 68 -0.07 -23.12 23.48
N ASP A 69 -0.85 -23.23 22.41
CA ASP A 69 -2.22 -23.75 22.51
C ASP A 69 -2.59 -24.50 21.22
N LEU A 70 -3.00 -25.74 21.43
CA LEU A 70 -3.19 -26.78 20.42
C LEU A 70 -4.52 -26.62 19.68
N SER A 71 -4.87 -25.37 19.35
CA SER A 71 -5.96 -24.97 18.47
C SER A 71 -5.51 -23.96 17.40
N GLU A 72 -4.21 -23.97 17.08
CA GLU A 72 -3.55 -23.14 16.08
C GLU A 72 -4.00 -23.55 14.66
N SER A 73 -5.19 -23.10 14.26
CA SER A 73 -5.52 -23.06 12.83
C SER A 73 -4.50 -22.14 12.16
N LEU A 74 -3.79 -22.63 11.13
CA LEU A 74 -3.03 -21.78 10.22
C LEU A 74 -3.95 -20.64 9.72
N VAL A 75 -3.86 -19.47 10.37
CA VAL A 75 -4.65 -18.31 9.99
C VAL A 75 -3.91 -17.62 8.85
N ASN A 76 -4.54 -17.63 7.67
CA ASN A 76 -3.96 -16.94 6.53
C ASN A 76 -4.31 -15.45 6.62
N CYS A 77 -3.30 -14.60 6.72
CA CYS A 77 -3.48 -13.18 6.44
C CYS A 77 -3.93 -13.05 4.98
N THR A 78 -5.02 -12.31 4.78
CA THR A 78 -5.57 -12.07 3.44
C THR A 78 -5.70 -10.57 3.23
N VAL A 79 -5.19 -10.10 2.10
CA VAL A 79 -5.24 -8.69 1.70
C VAL A 79 -5.85 -8.57 0.31
N LEU A 80 -6.52 -7.44 0.06
CA LEU A 80 -7.09 -7.09 -1.24
C LEU A 80 -6.32 -5.89 -1.81
N TYR A 81 -5.70 -6.05 -2.97
CA TYR A 81 -5.11 -4.93 -3.69
C TYR A 81 -6.06 -4.44 -4.77
N LEU A 82 -6.46 -3.17 -4.71
CA LEU A 82 -7.23 -2.58 -5.79
C LEU A 82 -6.38 -2.53 -7.07
N ASP A 83 -6.93 -2.97 -8.20
CA ASP A 83 -6.15 -3.03 -9.44
C ASP A 83 -5.74 -1.62 -9.91
N GLN A 84 -6.62 -0.64 -9.74
CA GLN A 84 -6.42 0.76 -10.13
C GLN A 84 -5.89 1.61 -8.99
N CYS A 85 -4.96 2.53 -9.31
CA CYS A 85 -4.52 3.53 -8.35
C CYS A 85 -5.67 4.47 -7.97
N THR A 86 -5.72 4.82 -6.70
CA THR A 86 -6.81 5.61 -6.14
C THR A 86 -6.28 6.62 -5.14
N SER A 87 -7.10 7.64 -4.82
CA SER A 87 -6.78 8.56 -3.73
C SER A 87 -6.90 7.87 -2.38
N TRP A 88 -6.13 8.36 -1.40
CA TRP A 88 -6.14 7.91 -0.01
C TRP A 88 -7.56 7.78 0.57
N ASN A 89 -8.37 8.84 0.49
CA ASN A 89 -9.75 8.83 0.98
C ASN A 89 -10.61 7.76 0.33
N LYS A 90 -10.41 7.52 -0.97
CA LYS A 90 -11.18 6.55 -1.73
C LYS A 90 -10.74 5.12 -1.40
N CYS A 91 -9.43 4.90 -1.21
CA CYS A 91 -8.90 3.65 -0.65
C CYS A 91 -9.56 3.32 0.70
N ARG A 92 -9.52 4.26 1.63
CA ARG A 92 -10.16 4.16 2.95
C ARG A 92 -11.62 3.74 2.87
N GLN A 93 -12.43 4.44 2.07
CA GLN A 93 -13.86 4.16 1.92
C GLN A 93 -14.13 2.81 1.26
N THR A 94 -13.31 2.41 0.29
CA THR A 94 -13.43 1.08 -0.35
C THR A 94 -13.12 -0.02 0.66
N CYS A 95 -12.03 0.09 1.43
CA CYS A 95 -11.67 -0.93 2.41
C CYS A 95 -12.71 -1.07 3.53
N LEU A 96 -13.29 0.03 3.99
CA LEU A 96 -14.44 0.00 4.90
C LEU A 96 -15.62 -0.79 4.31
N LYS A 97 -15.96 -0.54 3.05
CA LYS A 97 -17.06 -1.25 2.36
C LYS A 97 -16.76 -2.73 2.12
N THR A 98 -15.49 -3.10 1.99
CA THR A 98 -15.10 -4.51 1.92
C THR A 98 -15.15 -5.20 3.28
N GLY A 99 -15.33 -4.49 4.39
CA GLY A 99 -15.31 -5.05 5.74
C GLY A 99 -13.90 -5.30 6.27
N ALA A 100 -12.88 -4.66 5.70
CA ALA A 100 -11.50 -4.79 6.15
C ALA A 100 -11.32 -4.24 7.58
N THR A 101 -10.32 -4.75 8.28
CA THR A 101 -9.98 -4.31 9.66
C THR A 101 -8.95 -3.18 9.66
N SER A 102 -8.22 -3.02 8.58
CA SER A 102 -7.35 -1.88 8.35
C SER A 102 -7.12 -1.69 6.85
N TYR A 103 -6.41 -0.63 6.48
CA TYR A 103 -5.91 -0.44 5.13
C TYR A 103 -4.53 0.19 5.15
N ARG A 104 -3.84 0.04 4.02
CA ARG A 104 -2.61 0.73 3.69
C ARG A 104 -2.76 1.39 2.32
N TRP A 105 -2.37 2.65 2.25
CA TRP A 105 -2.30 3.42 1.02
C TRP A 105 -0.87 3.84 0.76
N PHE A 106 -0.33 3.43 -0.38
CA PHE A 106 1.02 3.77 -0.80
C PHE A 106 1.02 5.09 -1.58
N HIS A 107 2.11 5.84 -1.53
CA HIS A 107 2.21 7.15 -2.19
C HIS A 107 2.23 7.08 -3.73
N ASP A 108 2.35 5.88 -4.31
CA ASP A 108 2.12 5.60 -5.73
C ASP A 108 0.62 5.45 -6.09
N GLY A 109 -0.27 5.54 -5.10
CA GLY A 109 -1.71 5.42 -5.25
C GLY A 109 -2.24 4.00 -5.09
N CYS A 110 -1.39 3.01 -4.83
CA CYS A 110 -1.80 1.64 -4.58
C CYS A 110 -2.56 1.52 -3.25
N CYS A 111 -3.64 0.74 -3.25
CA CYS A 111 -4.52 0.55 -2.10
C CYS A 111 -4.57 -0.92 -1.71
N GLU A 112 -4.30 -1.19 -0.44
CA GLU A 112 -4.32 -2.50 0.19
C GLU A 112 -5.37 -2.49 1.32
N CYS A 113 -6.40 -3.33 1.19
CA CYS A 113 -7.37 -3.57 2.25
C CYS A 113 -6.97 -4.83 3.02
N VAL A 114 -6.88 -4.72 4.35
CA VAL A 114 -6.22 -5.72 5.19
C VAL A 114 -7.22 -6.47 6.08
N GLY A 115 -7.17 -7.80 6.02
CA GLY A 115 -8.01 -8.70 6.80
C GLY A 115 -7.60 -8.81 8.27
N GLU A 116 -8.46 -9.45 9.06
CA GLU A 116 -8.35 -9.49 10.54
C GLU A 116 -7.12 -10.24 11.08
N TYR A 117 -6.55 -11.15 10.29
CA TYR A 117 -5.45 -12.02 10.71
C TYR A 117 -4.07 -11.51 10.30
N CYS A 118 -4.01 -10.29 9.76
CA CYS A 118 -2.76 -9.72 9.30
C CYS A 118 -2.05 -8.96 10.42
N VAL A 119 -0.78 -9.28 10.64
CA VAL A 119 0.10 -8.51 11.53
C VAL A 119 0.68 -7.32 10.75
N ASN A 120 0.92 -6.19 11.42
CA ASN A 120 1.60 -5.01 10.84
C ASN A 120 0.97 -4.44 9.55
N TYR A 121 -0.37 -4.47 9.41
CA TYR A 121 -1.07 -3.91 8.24
C TYR A 121 -0.70 -4.57 6.91
N GLY A 122 -0.60 -5.91 6.90
CA GLY A 122 -0.43 -6.66 5.65
C GLY A 122 0.99 -6.62 5.09
N VAL A 123 1.11 -6.60 3.76
CA VAL A 123 2.41 -6.61 3.07
C VAL A 123 2.83 -5.17 2.82
N ASN A 124 3.98 -4.78 3.36
CA ASN A 124 4.55 -3.44 3.19
C ASN A 124 5.18 -3.22 1.78
N GLU A 125 4.45 -3.58 0.73
CA GLU A 125 4.85 -3.48 -0.67
C GLU A 125 3.62 -3.19 -1.54
N SER A 126 3.73 -2.23 -2.47
CA SER A 126 2.67 -1.93 -3.42
C SER A 126 2.64 -2.99 -4.52
N ARG A 127 1.49 -3.64 -4.71
CA ARG A 127 1.29 -4.75 -5.67
C ARG A 127 0.09 -4.55 -6.60
N CYS A 128 -0.40 -3.31 -6.71
CA CYS A 128 -1.53 -2.98 -7.57
C CYS A 128 -1.14 -3.08 -9.05
N ARG A 129 -1.96 -3.77 -9.86
CA ARG A 129 -1.62 -4.12 -11.25
C ARG A 129 -1.48 -2.93 -12.19
N MET A 130 -2.19 -1.84 -11.93
CA MET A 130 -2.25 -0.68 -12.84
C MET A 130 -1.54 0.54 -12.26
N CYS A 131 -0.72 0.36 -11.22
CA CYS A 131 0.10 1.43 -10.69
C CYS A 131 1.52 1.38 -11.27
N PRO A 132 2.14 2.55 -11.49
CA PRO A 132 3.53 2.60 -11.91
C PRO A 132 4.40 1.92 -10.87
N GLU A 133 5.30 1.04 -11.31
CA GLU A 133 6.39 0.59 -10.46
C GLU A 133 7.30 1.80 -10.15
N PRO A 134 7.85 1.89 -8.92
CA PRO A 134 8.87 2.90 -8.63
C PRO A 134 10.04 2.69 -9.60
N SER A 135 10.41 3.74 -10.35
CA SER A 135 11.56 3.68 -11.26
C SER A 135 12.82 3.34 -10.47
N SER A 136 13.46 2.22 -10.79
CA SER A 136 14.73 1.78 -10.19
C SER A 136 15.95 2.55 -10.71
N ASP A 137 15.76 3.61 -11.49
CA ASP A 137 16.81 4.31 -12.22
C ASP A 137 17.66 5.27 -11.36
N ASP A 138 17.45 5.31 -10.03
CA ASP A 138 18.17 6.20 -9.11
C ASP A 138 19.01 5.45 -8.05
N GLU A 139 19.22 4.13 -8.19
CA GLU A 139 19.94 3.32 -7.20
C GLU A 139 21.47 3.20 -7.43
N ASP A 140 22.05 3.82 -8.46
CA ASP A 140 23.50 3.72 -8.74
C ASP A 140 24.17 5.09 -8.89
N GLU A 141 24.53 5.76 -7.79
CA GLU A 141 25.67 6.70 -7.74
C GLU A 141 26.15 6.87 -6.28
N ASP A 142 27.01 5.93 -5.85
CA ASP A 142 27.88 6.07 -4.66
C ASP A 142 28.95 7.16 -4.86
#